data_AF-C7HAH9-F1
#
_entry.id   AF-C7HAH9-F1
#
_cell.length_a   1.000
_cell.length_b   1.000
_cell.length_c   1.000
_cell.angle_alpha   90.00
_cell.angle_beta   90.00
_cell.angle_gamma   90.00
#
_symmetry.space_group_name_H-M   'P 1'
#
loop_
_entity.id
_entity.type
_entity.pdbx_description
1 polymer ?
#
loop_
_entity_poly.entity_id
_entity_poly.type
_entity_poly.pdbx_seq_one_letter_code
_entity_poly.pdbx_strand_id
1 'polypeptide(L)'
;MNRVELIGRTRYLTLQFSEPISFGAVPFHIEKIKTLLSFMTFRQNVDFDEIALQEKTSFPPLLMDTALVYSKGSSTVTQKKAPNNICFNDLDVTLSSLIELIYCEQKNNPFSFMNFVPEDDKGLGRVTNDMVKGIVTCLECEIARLKKSDDITSAIQDNKNDTYIQEELRLQSLVKELQKVAKDFQKKNGKFSKKTNDMICGRLKYMTIADADKVCLFYVKYQKFIRKLFDKFEIVPTEDDIQNLIIYRNRTTHGTQAVLDEHIVTTALYLTGLIYCMILHSIGIDDKNLEQLCSRHFLWR
;
A
#
# COMPACT_ATOMS: atom_id res chain seq x y z
N MET A 1 4.47 27.38 -24.93
CA MET A 1 3.97 26.93 -23.61
C MET A 1 3.64 25.45 -23.80
N ASN A 2 4.65 24.60 -23.61
CA ASN A 2 4.72 23.28 -24.23
C ASN A 2 4.14 22.22 -23.29
N ARG A 3 2.82 22.02 -23.29
CA ARG A 3 2.23 20.90 -22.54
C ARG A 3 2.56 19.60 -23.29
N VAL A 4 3.13 18.62 -22.58
CA VAL A 4 3.43 17.27 -23.11
C VAL A 4 2.33 16.32 -22.64
N GLU A 5 1.53 15.74 -23.53
CA GLU A 5 0.51 14.75 -23.14
C GLU A 5 1.05 13.32 -23.33
N LEU A 6 0.78 12.41 -22.38
CA LEU A 6 1.08 10.96 -22.50
C LEU A 6 -0.19 10.22 -22.92
N ILE A 7 -0.21 9.61 -24.10
CA ILE A 7 -1.40 8.95 -24.69
C ILE A 7 -1.09 7.52 -25.12
N GLY A 8 -1.98 6.57 -24.79
CA GLY A 8 -1.97 5.20 -25.31
C GLY A 8 -2.82 5.02 -26.59
N ARG A 9 -2.53 3.97 -27.38
CA ARG A 9 -3.15 3.66 -28.70
C ARG A 9 -4.68 3.63 -28.71
N THR A 10 -5.27 3.21 -27.60
CA THR A 10 -6.66 3.50 -27.25
C THR A 10 -6.60 4.52 -26.11
N ARG A 11 -7.29 5.66 -26.26
CA ARG A 11 -7.27 6.79 -25.31
C ARG A 11 -7.91 6.43 -23.96
N TYR A 12 -7.26 5.55 -23.19
CA TYR A 12 -7.71 5.13 -21.87
C TYR A 12 -7.13 6.03 -20.76
N LEU A 13 -5.97 6.64 -21.00
CA LEU A 13 -5.33 7.56 -20.07
C LEU A 13 -4.67 8.70 -20.84
N THR A 14 -4.88 9.93 -20.37
CA THR A 14 -4.18 11.12 -20.83
C THR A 14 -3.66 11.87 -19.62
N LEU A 15 -2.35 12.00 -19.52
CA LEU A 15 -1.74 12.87 -18.51
C LEU A 15 -1.55 14.25 -19.09
N GLN A 16 -2.23 15.23 -18.51
CA GLN A 16 -2.10 16.63 -18.91
C GLN A 16 -1.39 17.41 -17.80
N PHE A 17 -0.24 18.00 -18.12
CA PHE A 17 0.51 18.81 -17.18
C PHE A 17 0.09 20.27 -17.27
N SER A 18 -0.01 20.93 -16.11
CA SER A 18 -0.27 22.36 -16.00
C SER A 18 0.88 23.18 -16.60
N GLU A 19 2.11 22.73 -16.36
CA GLU A 19 3.36 23.29 -16.87
C GLU A 19 4.07 22.32 -17.82
N PRO A 20 4.89 22.83 -18.75
CA PRO A 20 5.77 22.00 -19.57
C PRO A 20 6.70 21.14 -18.74
N ILE A 21 6.76 19.84 -19.05
CA ILE A 21 7.76 18.94 -18.46
C ILE A 21 8.96 18.78 -19.39
N SER A 22 10.14 18.57 -18.82
CA SER A 22 11.33 18.25 -19.62
C SER A 22 11.25 16.82 -20.15
N PHE A 23 11.87 16.56 -21.30
CA PHE A 23 11.95 15.20 -21.85
C PHE A 23 12.60 14.21 -20.87
N GLY A 24 13.56 14.66 -20.05
CA GLY A 24 14.20 13.85 -19.03
C GLY A 24 13.27 13.42 -17.87
N ALA A 25 12.13 14.11 -17.67
CA ALA A 25 11.12 13.73 -16.68
C ALA A 25 10.12 12.70 -17.19
N VAL A 26 10.04 12.46 -18.50
CA VAL A 26 9.09 11.52 -19.11
C VAL A 26 9.22 10.09 -18.55
N PRO A 27 10.42 9.50 -18.40
CA PRO A 27 10.56 8.15 -17.83
C PRO A 27 9.97 8.03 -16.42
N PHE A 28 10.15 9.05 -15.58
CA PHE A 28 9.57 9.07 -14.24
C PHE A 28 8.04 8.95 -14.27
N HIS A 29 7.37 9.72 -15.15
CA HIS A 29 5.92 9.66 -15.29
C HIS A 29 5.44 8.31 -15.85
N ILE A 30 6.16 7.74 -16.81
CA ILE A 30 5.88 6.41 -17.34
C ILE A 30 5.95 5.37 -16.22
N GLU A 31 7.00 5.38 -15.40
CA GLU A 31 7.15 4.44 -14.28
C GLU A 31 6.02 4.60 -13.25
N LYS A 32 5.61 5.84 -12.93
CA LYS A 32 4.45 6.07 -12.04
C LYS A 32 3.15 5.47 -12.59
N ILE A 33 2.93 5.55 -13.90
CA ILE A 33 1.76 4.90 -14.52
C ILE A 33 1.93 3.38 -14.59
N LYS A 34 3.13 2.85 -14.80
CA LYS A 34 3.39 1.42 -14.66
C LYS A 34 3.09 0.93 -13.25
N THR A 35 3.43 1.69 -12.20
CA THR A 35 3.03 1.38 -10.82
C THR A 35 1.51 1.33 -10.65
N LEU A 36 0.77 2.28 -11.25
CA LEU A 36 -0.69 2.27 -11.24
C LEU A 36 -1.26 1.02 -11.92
N LEU A 37 -0.80 0.71 -13.13
CA LEU A 37 -1.23 -0.47 -13.87
C LEU A 37 -0.84 -1.77 -13.16
N SER A 38 0.34 -1.80 -12.54
CA SER A 38 0.83 -2.95 -11.78
C SER A 38 -0.04 -3.20 -10.54
N PHE A 39 -0.47 -2.15 -9.85
CA PHE A 39 -1.46 -2.27 -8.79
C PHE A 39 -2.79 -2.79 -9.33
N MET A 40 -3.34 -2.17 -10.38
CA MET A 40 -4.65 -2.55 -10.94
C MET A 40 -4.70 -3.99 -11.48
N THR A 41 -3.57 -4.52 -11.95
CA THR A 41 -3.45 -5.87 -12.52
C THR A 41 -2.80 -6.87 -11.56
N PHE A 42 -2.24 -6.43 -10.44
CA PHE A 42 -1.39 -7.24 -9.56
C PHE A 42 -0.26 -7.95 -10.32
N ARG A 43 0.41 -7.24 -11.24
CA ARG A 43 1.52 -7.75 -12.08
C ARG A 43 2.52 -6.66 -12.40
N GLN A 44 3.81 -6.94 -12.26
CA GLN A 44 4.85 -5.95 -12.61
C GLN A 44 5.13 -5.88 -14.12
N ASN A 45 4.94 -6.98 -14.87
CA ASN A 45 5.12 -7.04 -16.32
C ASN A 45 3.95 -6.38 -17.10
N VAL A 46 3.64 -5.14 -16.76
CA VAL A 46 2.70 -4.27 -17.48
C VAL A 46 3.47 -3.33 -18.40
N ASP A 47 2.94 -3.11 -19.60
CA ASP A 47 3.52 -2.18 -20.55
C ASP A 47 2.46 -1.53 -21.44
N PHE A 48 2.91 -0.59 -22.26
CA PHE A 48 2.09 0.14 -23.21
C PHE A 48 2.40 -0.33 -24.63
N ASP A 49 1.36 -0.51 -25.44
CA ASP A 49 1.55 -0.77 -26.88
C ASP A 49 2.22 0.41 -27.59
N GLU A 50 1.91 1.63 -27.15
CA GLU A 50 2.40 2.87 -27.72
C GLU A 50 2.27 3.99 -26.68
N ILE A 51 3.29 4.85 -26.59
CA ILE A 51 3.24 6.08 -25.80
C ILE A 51 3.46 7.24 -26.76
N ALA A 52 2.47 8.09 -26.94
CA ALA A 52 2.63 9.34 -27.67
C ALA A 52 2.93 10.47 -26.70
N LEU A 53 3.95 11.27 -27.02
CA LEU A 53 4.26 12.56 -26.41
C LEU A 53 3.78 13.66 -27.35
N GLN A 54 2.89 14.52 -26.88
CA GLN A 54 2.33 15.55 -27.73
C GLN A 54 2.63 16.93 -27.18
N GLU A 55 3.23 17.82 -28.00
CA GLU A 55 3.33 19.24 -27.68
C GLU A 55 2.07 19.99 -28.13
N LYS A 56 1.38 20.66 -27.21
CA LYS A 56 0.24 21.51 -27.55
C LYS A 56 0.72 22.87 -28.05
N THR A 57 0.69 23.10 -29.36
CA THR A 57 0.97 24.41 -29.97
C THR A 57 -0.23 25.35 -29.91
N SER A 58 0.03 26.65 -29.74
CA SER A 58 -1.01 27.70 -29.71
C SER A 58 -1.78 27.77 -31.03
N PHE A 59 -3.06 28.17 -30.97
CA PHE A 59 -3.95 28.26 -32.14
C PHE A 59 -3.41 29.21 -33.24
N PRO A 60 -3.62 28.89 -34.53
CA PRO A 60 -4.27 27.67 -35.05
C PRO A 60 -3.32 26.46 -35.01
N PRO A 61 -3.81 25.27 -34.60
CA PRO A 61 -2.98 24.08 -34.46
C PRO A 61 -2.72 23.49 -35.85
N LEU A 62 -1.64 23.91 -36.49
CA LEU A 62 -1.29 23.41 -37.83
C LEU A 62 -0.46 22.12 -37.78
N LEU A 63 0.24 21.84 -36.68
CA LEU A 63 1.05 20.63 -36.50
C LEU A 63 0.95 20.18 -35.03
N MET A 64 0.43 18.96 -34.80
CA MET A 64 0.72 18.24 -33.57
C MET A 64 2.11 17.63 -33.73
N ASP A 65 3.12 18.24 -33.11
CA ASP A 65 4.41 17.57 -32.98
C ASP A 65 4.24 16.44 -31.97
N THR A 66 4.08 15.23 -32.51
CA THR A 66 3.91 14.00 -31.76
C THR A 66 5.18 13.18 -31.87
N ALA A 67 5.80 12.86 -30.74
CA ALA A 67 6.88 11.90 -30.68
C ALA A 67 6.34 10.58 -30.12
N LEU A 68 6.61 9.47 -30.81
CA LEU A 68 6.26 8.14 -30.32
C LEU A 68 7.43 7.56 -29.52
N VAL A 69 7.13 7.07 -28.33
CA VAL A 69 8.07 6.41 -27.42
C VAL A 69 7.68 4.94 -27.34
N TYR A 70 8.68 4.08 -27.52
CA TYR A 70 8.54 2.63 -27.42
C TYR A 70 9.49 2.13 -26.33
N SER A 71 8.98 1.28 -25.44
CA SER A 71 9.80 0.60 -24.45
C SER A 71 10.63 -0.51 -25.13
N LYS A 72 11.94 -0.52 -24.86
CA LYS A 72 12.84 -1.58 -25.32
C LYS A 72 12.77 -2.74 -24.34
N GLY A 73 11.90 -3.71 -24.58
CA GLY A 73 11.74 -4.87 -23.70
C GLY A 73 11.29 -6.13 -24.45
N SER A 74 11.91 -7.27 -24.12
CA SER A 74 11.53 -8.61 -24.61
C SER A 74 10.61 -9.35 -23.63
N SER A 75 10.14 -8.68 -22.57
CA SER A 75 9.27 -9.28 -21.55
C SER A 75 7.85 -9.39 -22.07
N THR A 76 7.31 -10.61 -22.05
CA THR A 76 5.90 -10.85 -22.36
C THR A 76 5.04 -10.13 -21.32
N VAL A 77 4.16 -9.24 -21.80
CA VAL A 77 3.18 -8.54 -20.96
C VAL A 77 2.19 -9.56 -20.38
N THR A 78 1.67 -9.29 -19.18
CA THR A 78 0.67 -10.15 -18.53
C THR A 78 -0.49 -10.51 -19.47
N GLN A 79 -0.91 -11.77 -19.41
CA GLN A 79 -2.07 -12.31 -20.13
C GLN A 79 -3.29 -12.44 -19.20
N LYS A 80 -3.27 -11.76 -18.05
CA LYS A 80 -4.36 -11.75 -17.09
C LYS A 80 -5.62 -11.16 -17.73
N LYS A 81 -6.72 -11.88 -17.60
CA LYS A 81 -7.99 -11.52 -18.26
C LYS A 81 -8.54 -10.22 -17.69
N ALA A 82 -9.00 -9.34 -18.57
CA ALA A 82 -9.64 -8.07 -18.22
C ALA A 82 -10.67 -8.13 -17.05
N PRO A 83 -11.62 -9.09 -16.99
CA PRO A 83 -12.58 -9.16 -15.88
C PRO A 83 -11.95 -9.39 -14.50
N ASN A 84 -10.72 -9.92 -14.45
CA ASN A 84 -9.99 -10.16 -13.21
C ASN A 84 -9.06 -8.98 -12.85
N ASN A 85 -9.19 -7.83 -13.51
CA ASN A 85 -8.42 -6.63 -13.17
C ASN A 85 -9.32 -5.59 -12.51
N ILE A 86 -8.70 -4.69 -11.75
CA ILE A 86 -9.32 -3.41 -11.42
C ILE A 86 -9.25 -2.57 -12.70
N CYS A 87 -10.39 -2.09 -13.18
CA CYS A 87 -10.47 -1.25 -14.38
C CYS A 87 -10.57 0.23 -14.00
N PHE A 88 -10.24 1.14 -14.93
CA PHE A 88 -10.36 2.58 -14.70
C PHE A 88 -11.79 3.00 -14.30
N ASN A 89 -12.80 2.36 -14.90
CA ASN A 89 -14.21 2.61 -14.56
C ASN A 89 -14.59 2.18 -13.14
N ASP A 90 -13.84 1.26 -12.53
CA ASP A 90 -14.09 0.87 -11.14
C ASP A 90 -13.57 1.91 -10.15
N LEU A 91 -12.56 2.67 -10.56
CA LEU A 91 -11.96 3.74 -9.77
C LEU A 91 -12.71 5.07 -10.01
N ASP A 92 -13.10 5.35 -11.25
CA ASP A 92 -13.88 6.54 -11.64
C ASP A 92 -13.34 7.82 -10.95
N VAL A 93 -14.11 8.42 -10.04
CA VAL A 93 -13.75 9.63 -9.31
C VAL A 93 -12.59 9.44 -8.31
N THR A 94 -12.29 8.22 -7.86
CA THR A 94 -11.20 7.92 -6.92
C THR A 94 -9.86 7.68 -7.62
N LEU A 95 -9.82 7.65 -8.96
CA LEU A 95 -8.59 7.45 -9.73
C LEU A 95 -7.55 8.54 -9.43
N SER A 96 -7.98 9.80 -9.28
CA SER A 96 -7.11 10.92 -8.95
C SER A 96 -6.40 10.71 -7.60
N SER A 97 -7.13 10.29 -6.57
CA SER A 97 -6.57 10.01 -5.24
C SER A 97 -5.57 8.85 -5.25
N LEU A 98 -5.80 7.83 -6.08
CA LEU A 98 -4.82 6.74 -6.26
C LEU A 98 -3.54 7.24 -6.96
N ILE A 99 -3.69 8.05 -8.00
CA ILE A 99 -2.55 8.66 -8.71
C ILE A 99 -1.76 9.56 -7.75
N GLU A 100 -2.44 10.42 -6.97
CA GLU A 100 -1.80 11.26 -5.95
C GLU A 100 -1.01 10.42 -4.95
N LEU A 101 -1.58 9.30 -4.49
CA LEU A 101 -0.90 8.39 -3.57
C LEU A 101 0.35 7.74 -4.20
N ILE A 102 0.33 7.39 -5.49
CA ILE A 102 1.47 6.83 -6.21
C ILE A 102 2.57 7.88 -6.46
N TYR A 103 2.18 9.12 -6.72
CA TYR A 103 3.10 10.25 -6.91
C TYR A 103 3.67 10.78 -5.60
N CYS A 104 3.03 10.49 -4.46
CA CYS A 104 3.47 10.95 -3.15
C CYS A 104 4.82 10.34 -2.74
N GLU A 105 5.85 11.16 -2.52
CA GLU A 105 7.16 10.70 -2.04
C GLU A 105 7.31 10.81 -0.51
N GLN A 106 6.20 10.91 0.22
CA GLN A 106 6.23 11.03 1.68
C GLN A 106 6.67 9.74 2.36
N LYS A 107 7.16 9.90 3.60
CA LYS A 107 7.47 8.77 4.49
C LYS A 107 6.21 7.91 4.69
N ASN A 108 6.40 6.60 4.76
CA ASN A 108 5.34 5.59 4.92
C ASN A 108 4.38 5.48 3.73
N ASN A 109 4.80 5.79 2.50
CA ASN A 109 4.00 5.44 1.33
C ASN A 109 4.01 3.89 1.12
N PRO A 110 2.85 3.21 1.13
CA PRO A 110 2.78 1.76 0.92
C PRO A 110 3.32 1.32 -0.45
N PHE A 111 3.24 2.17 -1.49
CA PHE A 111 3.74 1.84 -2.84
C PHE A 111 5.25 1.64 -2.90
N SER A 112 6.00 2.15 -1.92
CA SER A 112 7.44 1.90 -1.80
C SER A 112 7.78 0.47 -1.34
N PHE A 113 6.79 -0.30 -0.87
CA PHE A 113 6.98 -1.63 -0.28
C PHE A 113 6.11 -2.71 -0.94
N MET A 114 5.69 -2.49 -2.20
CA MET A 114 4.91 -3.44 -2.99
C MET A 114 5.75 -4.51 -3.74
N ASN A 115 6.92 -4.89 -3.20
CA ASN A 115 7.78 -5.91 -3.79
C ASN A 115 7.18 -7.34 -3.76
N PHE A 116 5.99 -7.51 -3.19
CA PHE A 116 5.21 -8.75 -3.21
C PHE A 116 4.27 -8.87 -4.41
N VAL A 117 4.15 -7.84 -5.26
CA VAL A 117 3.42 -7.96 -6.52
C VAL A 117 4.23 -8.88 -7.47
N PRO A 118 3.63 -9.94 -8.04
CA PRO A 118 4.34 -10.87 -8.92
C PRO A 118 5.00 -10.18 -10.11
N GLU A 119 6.23 -10.57 -10.41
CA GLU A 119 6.96 -10.08 -11.59
C GLU A 119 6.20 -10.38 -12.89
N ASP A 120 5.65 -11.60 -12.99
CA ASP A 120 4.88 -12.10 -14.13
C ASP A 120 3.74 -13.04 -13.70
N ASP A 121 3.02 -13.59 -14.67
CA ASP A 121 1.93 -14.53 -14.44
C ASP A 121 2.39 -15.87 -13.83
N LYS A 122 3.65 -16.27 -14.02
CA LYS A 122 4.22 -17.50 -13.47
C LYS A 122 4.61 -17.34 -11.99
N GLY A 123 4.85 -16.11 -11.57
CA GLY A 123 5.12 -15.73 -10.19
C GLY A 123 3.89 -15.75 -9.29
N LEU A 124 2.68 -15.86 -9.84
CA LEU A 124 1.44 -15.87 -9.07
C LEU A 124 1.45 -16.98 -8.01
N GLY A 125 1.12 -16.62 -6.77
CA GLY A 125 1.05 -17.54 -5.62
C GLY A 125 2.40 -17.96 -5.04
N ARG A 126 3.52 -17.56 -5.65
CA ARG A 126 4.84 -17.72 -5.02
C ARG A 126 4.96 -16.69 -3.90
N VAL A 127 5.43 -17.15 -2.74
CA VAL A 127 5.74 -16.29 -1.60
C VAL A 127 7.18 -16.57 -1.19
N THR A 128 7.96 -15.51 -1.01
CA THR A 128 9.33 -15.57 -0.48
C THR A 128 9.43 -14.81 0.83
N ASN A 129 10.52 -15.02 1.57
CA ASN A 129 10.75 -14.32 2.84
C ASN A 129 10.77 -12.80 2.66
N ASP A 130 11.30 -12.31 1.54
CA ASP A 130 11.35 -10.88 1.26
C ASP A 130 10.00 -10.31 0.83
N MET A 131 9.12 -11.14 0.24
CA MET A 131 7.72 -10.78 0.02
C MET A 131 6.97 -10.65 1.35
N VAL A 132 7.19 -11.58 2.30
CA VAL A 132 6.59 -11.47 3.64
C VAL A 132 7.03 -10.19 4.36
N LYS A 133 8.32 -9.85 4.30
CA LYS A 133 8.82 -8.56 4.84
C LYS A 133 8.14 -7.38 4.15
N GLY A 134 8.02 -7.42 2.83
CA GLY A 134 7.33 -6.43 2.01
C GLY A 134 5.88 -6.21 2.43
N ILE A 135 5.11 -7.29 2.53
CA ILE A 135 3.69 -7.30 2.94
C ILE A 135 3.54 -6.64 4.31
N VAL A 136 4.30 -7.09 5.30
CA VAL A 136 4.18 -6.56 6.67
C VAL A 136 4.60 -5.08 6.71
N THR A 137 5.68 -4.70 6.04
CA THR A 137 6.14 -3.30 6.00
C THR A 137 5.14 -2.40 5.27
N CYS A 138 4.51 -2.90 4.21
CA CYS A 138 3.49 -2.18 3.46
C CYS A 138 2.22 -1.97 4.32
N LEU A 139 1.79 -2.98 5.09
CA LEU A 139 0.71 -2.84 6.07
C LEU A 139 1.05 -1.81 7.14
N GLU A 140 2.25 -1.85 7.72
CA GLU A 140 2.71 -0.87 8.71
C GLU A 140 2.68 0.55 8.15
N CYS A 141 3.11 0.73 6.90
CA CYS A 141 3.08 2.02 6.20
C CYS A 141 1.65 2.51 6.00
N GLU A 142 0.76 1.63 5.55
CA GLU A 142 -0.65 1.96 5.32
C GLU A 142 -1.37 2.33 6.63
N ILE A 143 -1.15 1.56 7.70
CA ILE A 143 -1.69 1.87 9.04
C ILE A 143 -1.15 3.21 9.55
N ALA A 144 0.15 3.47 9.37
CA ALA A 144 0.76 4.74 9.76
C ALA A 144 0.18 5.92 8.95
N ARG A 145 -0.12 5.72 7.67
CA ARG A 145 -0.73 6.74 6.81
C ARG A 145 -2.16 7.08 7.24
N LEU A 146 -2.94 6.09 7.67
CA LEU A 146 -4.29 6.31 8.20
C LEU A 146 -4.32 7.20 9.46
N LYS A 147 -3.24 7.22 10.24
CA LYS A 147 -3.11 8.14 11.39
C LYS A 147 -2.97 9.61 10.97
N LYS A 148 -2.53 9.91 9.75
CA LYS A 148 -2.18 11.23 9.19
C LYS A 148 -1.11 12.05 9.94
N SER A 149 -0.95 11.87 11.26
CA SER A 149 0.09 12.50 12.08
C SER A 149 0.43 11.64 13.31
N ASP A 150 1.41 12.08 14.13
CA ASP A 150 1.69 11.47 15.45
C ASP A 150 0.47 11.57 16.41
N ASP A 151 -0.52 12.40 16.09
CA ASP A 151 -1.74 12.58 16.87
C ASP A 151 -2.89 11.73 16.29
N ILE A 152 -3.24 10.66 17.01
CA ILE A 152 -4.33 9.74 16.65
C ILE A 152 -5.69 10.45 16.57
N THR A 153 -5.86 11.60 17.24
CA THR A 153 -7.11 12.37 17.18
C THR A 153 -7.35 13.03 15.81
N SER A 154 -6.31 13.09 14.97
CA SER A 154 -6.38 13.58 13.59
C SER A 154 -6.62 12.49 12.54
N ALA A 155 -6.69 11.22 12.97
CA ALA A 155 -6.98 10.10 12.08
C ALA A 155 -8.38 10.25 11.47
N ILE A 156 -8.54 9.89 10.19
CA ILE A 156 -9.88 9.82 9.59
C ILE A 156 -10.60 8.67 10.27
N GLN A 157 -11.57 8.95 11.13
CA GLN A 157 -12.36 7.92 11.78
C GLN A 157 -13.40 7.37 10.79
N ASP A 158 -13.37 6.07 10.57
CA ASP A 158 -14.39 5.33 9.84
C ASP A 158 -14.78 4.04 10.58
N ASN A 159 -15.71 3.28 10.02
CA ASN A 159 -16.16 2.02 10.62
C ASN A 159 -15.11 0.88 10.58
N LYS A 160 -14.00 1.06 9.84
CA LYS A 160 -12.93 0.09 9.65
C LYS A 160 -11.78 0.29 10.60
N ASN A 161 -11.61 1.48 11.18
CA ASN A 161 -10.53 1.79 12.11
C ASN A 161 -11.00 2.27 13.50
N ASP A 162 -12.31 2.31 13.76
CA ASP A 162 -12.90 2.72 15.03
C ASP A 162 -12.26 2.03 16.25
N THR A 163 -12.16 0.71 16.21
CA THR A 163 -11.69 -0.14 17.31
C THR A 163 -10.21 0.10 17.54
N TYR A 164 -9.45 0.20 16.44
CA TYR A 164 -8.05 0.56 16.46
C TYR A 164 -7.79 1.93 17.10
N ILE A 165 -8.55 2.95 16.70
CA ILE A 165 -8.43 4.31 17.25
C ILE A 165 -8.73 4.31 18.75
N GLN A 166 -9.79 3.61 19.19
CA GLN A 166 -10.15 3.54 20.61
C GLN A 166 -9.07 2.85 21.45
N GLU A 167 -8.51 1.74 20.99
CA GLU A 167 -7.42 1.08 21.71
C GLU A 167 -6.16 1.94 21.77
N GLU A 168 -5.81 2.64 20.69
CA GLU A 168 -4.63 3.49 20.64
C GLU A 168 -4.80 4.70 21.57
N LEU A 169 -6.00 5.30 21.64
CA LEU A 169 -6.33 6.35 22.60
C LEU A 169 -6.24 5.88 24.06
N ARG A 170 -6.71 4.66 24.34
CA ARG A 170 -6.57 4.04 25.67
C ARG A 170 -5.11 3.83 26.04
N LEU A 171 -4.29 3.34 25.12
CA LEU A 171 -2.85 3.17 25.33
C LEU A 171 -2.15 4.50 25.54
N GLN A 172 -2.47 5.53 24.74
CA GLN A 172 -1.91 6.88 24.93
C GLN A 172 -2.25 7.47 26.30
N SER A 173 -3.43 7.18 26.84
CA SER A 173 -3.82 7.59 28.19
C SER A 173 -2.95 6.89 29.24
N LEU A 174 -2.73 5.58 29.12
CA LEU A 174 -1.80 4.83 29.98
C LEU A 174 -0.36 5.36 29.88
N VAL A 175 0.12 5.66 28.67
CA VAL A 175 1.46 6.23 28.45
C VAL A 175 1.62 7.57 29.20
N LYS A 176 0.59 8.44 29.17
CA LYS A 176 0.60 9.71 29.94
C LYS A 176 0.70 9.46 31.45
N GLU A 177 -0.02 8.46 31.96
CA GLU A 177 0.07 8.07 33.37
C GLU A 177 1.46 7.52 33.73
N LEU A 178 2.02 6.63 32.91
CA LEU A 178 3.37 6.09 33.11
C LEU A 178 4.44 7.19 33.09
N GLN A 179 4.32 8.17 32.19
CA GLN A 179 5.20 9.34 32.16
C GLN A 179 5.11 10.17 33.44
N LYS A 180 3.90 10.32 34.02
CA LYS A 180 3.70 11.02 35.30
C LYS A 180 4.37 10.25 36.45
N VAL A 181 4.13 8.94 36.52
CA VAL A 181 4.76 8.05 37.52
C VAL A 181 6.29 8.12 37.44
N ALA A 182 6.86 8.04 36.23
CA ALA A 182 8.30 8.13 36.02
C ALA A 182 8.88 9.48 36.47
N LYS A 183 8.17 10.59 36.21
CA LYS A 183 8.57 11.93 36.67
C LYS A 183 8.50 12.05 38.19
N ASP A 184 7.46 11.53 38.81
CA ASP A 184 7.27 11.63 40.26
C ASP A 184 8.26 10.73 41.03
N PHE A 185 8.63 9.57 40.47
CA PHE A 185 9.71 8.74 41.01
C PHE A 185 11.05 9.50 41.02
N GLN A 186 11.40 10.16 39.93
CA GLN A 186 12.66 10.92 39.82
C GLN A 186 12.71 12.16 40.72
N LYS A 187 11.55 12.77 41.01
CA LYS A 187 11.47 13.86 42.00
C LYS A 187 11.78 13.37 43.42
N LYS A 188 11.34 12.16 43.78
CA LYS A 188 11.51 11.58 45.13
C LYS A 188 12.87 10.93 45.35
N ASN A 189 13.41 10.26 44.33
CA ASN A 189 14.59 9.39 44.46
C ASN A 189 15.85 9.95 43.77
N GLY A 190 15.78 11.17 43.23
CA GLY A 190 16.84 11.75 42.41
C GLY A 190 16.67 11.42 40.92
N LYS A 191 17.25 12.27 40.07
CA LYS A 191 17.16 12.13 38.62
C LYS A 191 18.08 11.03 38.13
N PHE A 192 17.65 10.32 37.09
CA PHE A 192 18.54 9.46 36.34
C PHE A 192 19.58 10.28 35.55
N SER A 193 20.61 9.60 35.06
CA SER A 193 21.49 10.18 34.04
C SER A 193 20.67 10.66 32.84
N LYS A 194 21.16 11.69 32.14
CA LYS A 194 20.49 12.25 30.95
C LYS A 194 20.12 11.15 29.94
N LYS A 195 21.07 10.28 29.60
CA LYS A 195 20.87 9.19 28.63
C LYS A 195 19.80 8.18 29.08
N THR A 196 19.79 7.82 30.36
CA THR A 196 18.78 6.91 30.92
C THR A 196 17.39 7.56 30.90
N ASN A 197 17.30 8.84 31.25
CA ASN A 197 16.02 9.56 31.20
C ASN A 197 15.50 9.72 29.77
N ASP A 198 16.38 10.04 28.81
CA ASP A 198 16.04 10.13 27.40
C ASP A 198 15.55 8.77 26.87
N MET A 199 16.18 7.66 27.28
CA MET A 199 15.73 6.31 26.95
C MET A 199 14.33 6.01 27.50
N ILE A 200 14.06 6.32 28.77
CA ILE A 200 12.74 6.08 29.39
C ILE A 200 11.67 6.92 28.67
N CYS A 201 11.91 8.21 28.50
CA CYS A 201 10.99 9.11 27.81
C CYS A 201 10.77 8.67 26.36
N GLY A 202 11.83 8.26 25.66
CA GLY A 202 11.75 7.73 24.30
C GLY A 202 10.92 6.46 24.22
N ARG A 203 11.18 5.47 25.07
CA ARG A 203 10.44 4.19 25.10
C ARG A 203 8.96 4.41 25.39
N LEU A 204 8.61 5.30 26.32
CA LEU A 204 7.23 5.65 26.60
C LEU A 204 6.57 6.40 25.44
N LYS A 205 7.29 7.36 24.82
CA LYS A 205 6.77 8.15 23.68
C LYS A 205 6.41 7.26 22.48
N TYR A 206 7.24 6.25 22.18
CA TYR A 206 7.04 5.37 21.02
C TYR A 206 6.26 4.09 21.34
N MET A 207 5.70 3.98 22.54
CA MET A 207 4.83 2.86 22.90
C MET A 207 3.52 2.97 22.10
N THR A 208 3.27 2.00 21.23
CA THR A 208 2.05 1.88 20.42
C THR A 208 1.52 0.45 20.55
N ILE A 209 0.31 0.19 20.06
CA ILE A 209 -0.23 -1.18 19.99
C ILE A 209 0.78 -2.09 19.28
N ALA A 210 0.86 -3.37 19.66
CA ALA A 210 1.76 -4.30 18.99
C ALA A 210 1.34 -4.49 17.52
N ASP A 211 2.30 -4.60 16.59
CA ASP A 211 1.97 -4.59 15.16
C ASP A 211 1.05 -5.74 14.75
N ALA A 212 1.18 -6.91 15.39
CA ALA A 212 0.27 -8.03 15.15
C ALA A 212 -1.18 -7.68 15.52
N ASP A 213 -1.39 -7.05 16.68
CA ASP A 213 -2.72 -6.63 17.13
C ASP A 213 -3.31 -5.57 16.18
N LYS A 214 -2.49 -4.60 15.73
CA LYS A 214 -2.92 -3.62 14.72
C LYS A 214 -3.44 -4.32 13.47
N VAL A 215 -2.67 -5.26 12.93
CA VAL A 215 -3.04 -6.00 11.71
C VAL A 215 -4.30 -6.84 11.94
N CYS A 216 -4.44 -7.51 13.07
CA CYS A 216 -5.65 -8.28 13.42
C CYS A 216 -6.90 -7.41 13.47
N LEU A 217 -6.83 -6.24 14.12
CA LEU A 217 -7.95 -5.29 14.22
C LEU A 217 -8.46 -4.87 12.84
N PHE A 218 -7.56 -4.60 11.90
CA PHE A 218 -7.94 -4.31 10.51
C PHE A 218 -8.43 -5.57 9.79
N TYR A 219 -7.72 -6.69 9.90
CA TYR A 219 -8.08 -7.94 9.21
C TYR A 219 -9.53 -8.36 9.48
N VAL A 220 -9.98 -8.31 10.74
CA VAL A 220 -11.36 -8.66 11.14
C VAL A 220 -12.39 -7.79 10.39
N LYS A 221 -12.13 -6.49 10.24
CA LYS A 221 -13.04 -5.54 9.58
C LYS A 221 -13.14 -5.75 8.06
N TYR A 222 -12.10 -6.31 7.45
CA TYR A 222 -12.01 -6.57 6.02
C TYR A 222 -12.20 -8.04 5.62
N GLN A 223 -12.29 -8.95 6.59
CA GLN A 223 -12.29 -10.40 6.35
C GLN A 223 -13.38 -10.83 5.35
N LYS A 224 -14.57 -10.22 5.40
CA LYS A 224 -15.68 -10.52 4.46
C LYS A 224 -15.31 -10.27 2.99
N PHE A 225 -14.49 -9.25 2.71
CA PHE A 225 -14.05 -8.92 1.36
C PHE A 225 -12.91 -9.84 0.92
N ILE A 226 -11.93 -10.03 1.81
CA ILE A 226 -10.74 -10.86 1.54
C ILE A 226 -11.15 -12.32 1.28
N ARG A 227 -12.15 -12.84 2.00
CA ARG A 227 -12.69 -14.19 1.75
C ARG A 227 -13.30 -14.35 0.35
N LYS A 228 -13.89 -13.29 -0.22
CA LYS A 228 -14.38 -13.33 -1.61
C LYS A 228 -13.23 -13.33 -2.61
N LEU A 229 -12.18 -12.56 -2.31
CA LEU A 229 -10.98 -12.48 -3.14
C LEU A 229 -10.28 -13.86 -3.27
N PHE A 230 -10.25 -14.62 -2.17
CA PHE A 230 -9.62 -15.93 -2.04
C PHE A 230 -10.64 -17.06 -1.77
N ASP A 231 -11.74 -17.10 -2.51
CA ASP A 231 -12.85 -18.04 -2.34
C ASP A 231 -12.47 -19.53 -2.44
N LYS A 232 -11.35 -19.85 -3.09
CA LYS A 232 -10.86 -21.21 -3.30
C LYS A 232 -9.86 -21.72 -2.25
N PHE A 233 -9.48 -20.88 -1.29
CA PHE A 233 -8.53 -21.27 -0.26
C PHE A 233 -9.27 -22.00 0.85
N GLU A 234 -8.80 -23.20 1.19
CA GLU A 234 -9.39 -24.00 2.28
C GLU A 234 -9.05 -23.41 3.65
N ILE A 235 -7.84 -22.88 3.80
CA ILE A 235 -7.37 -22.26 5.04
C ILE A 235 -7.76 -20.79 5.04
N VAL A 236 -8.57 -20.40 6.02
CA VAL A 236 -8.84 -18.99 6.33
C VAL A 236 -7.99 -18.60 7.54
N PRO A 237 -7.07 -17.64 7.40
CA PRO A 237 -6.21 -17.21 8.49
C PRO A 237 -6.99 -16.74 9.72
N THR A 238 -6.52 -17.18 10.87
CA THR A 238 -6.94 -16.76 12.21
C THR A 238 -6.06 -15.61 12.71
N GLU A 239 -6.40 -15.03 13.87
CA GLU A 239 -5.54 -14.04 14.53
C GLU A 239 -4.19 -14.66 14.92
N ASP A 240 -4.17 -15.92 15.36
CA ASP A 240 -2.93 -16.64 15.69
C ASP A 240 -2.03 -16.82 14.45
N ASP A 241 -2.62 -17.09 13.28
CA ASP A 241 -1.86 -17.19 12.03
C ASP A 241 -1.19 -15.85 11.67
N ILE A 242 -1.90 -14.73 11.86
CA ILE A 242 -1.36 -13.37 11.65
C ILE A 242 -0.22 -13.11 12.63
N GLN A 243 -0.40 -13.40 13.92
CA GLN A 243 0.65 -13.25 14.92
C GLN A 243 1.89 -14.08 14.57
N ASN A 244 1.70 -15.34 14.15
CA ASN A 244 2.77 -16.22 13.72
C ASN A 244 3.52 -15.67 12.50
N LEU A 245 2.82 -15.09 11.52
CA LEU A 245 3.45 -14.42 10.37
C LEU A 245 4.30 -13.21 10.80
N ILE A 246 3.80 -12.38 11.74
CA ILE A 246 4.57 -11.24 12.25
C ILE A 246 5.80 -11.69 13.04
N ILE A 247 5.67 -12.73 13.86
CA ILE A 247 6.81 -13.36 14.56
C ILE A 247 7.82 -13.91 13.54
N TYR A 248 7.35 -14.56 12.48
CA TYR A 248 8.17 -15.07 11.40
C TYR A 248 8.95 -13.96 10.70
N ARG A 249 8.29 -12.84 10.35
CA ARG A 249 8.94 -11.64 9.79
C ARG A 249 10.04 -11.12 10.71
N ASN A 250 9.75 -10.99 12.00
CA ASN A 250 10.71 -10.48 12.98
C ASN A 250 11.94 -11.40 13.11
N ARG A 251 11.75 -12.73 13.15
CA ARG A 251 12.85 -13.70 13.21
C ARG A 251 13.74 -13.68 11.97
N THR A 252 13.14 -13.64 10.78
CA THR A 252 13.89 -13.62 9.51
C THR A 252 14.63 -12.30 9.28
N THR A 253 14.16 -11.19 9.86
CA THR A 253 14.86 -9.90 9.86
C THR A 253 16.15 -9.94 10.67
N HIS A 254 16.23 -10.82 11.67
CA HIS A 254 17.41 -11.03 12.52
C HIS A 254 18.31 -12.19 12.06
N GLY A 255 18.21 -12.61 10.79
CA GLY A 255 19.13 -13.58 10.19
C GLY A 255 18.87 -15.05 10.53
N THR A 256 17.74 -15.36 11.18
CA THR A 256 17.35 -16.76 11.40
C THR A 256 16.72 -17.33 10.13
N GLN A 257 17.26 -18.43 9.61
CA GLN A 257 16.61 -19.18 8.52
C GLN A 257 15.35 -19.84 9.07
N ALA A 258 14.19 -19.44 8.55
CA ALA A 258 12.90 -20.04 8.88
C ALA A 258 12.22 -20.48 7.58
N VAL A 259 11.70 -21.71 7.57
CA VAL A 259 11.01 -22.29 6.41
C VAL A 259 9.61 -21.71 6.34
N LEU A 260 9.15 -21.35 5.13
CA LEU A 260 7.77 -20.96 4.89
C LEU A 260 6.89 -22.22 4.94
N ASP A 261 5.97 -22.27 5.88
CA ASP A 261 4.90 -23.26 5.88
C ASP A 261 3.66 -22.75 5.15
N GLU A 262 2.72 -23.66 4.88
CA GLU A 262 1.49 -23.37 4.15
C GLU A 262 0.60 -22.32 4.85
N HIS A 263 0.60 -22.29 6.18
CA HIS A 263 -0.16 -21.32 6.96
C HIS A 263 0.42 -19.91 6.82
N ILE A 264 1.75 -19.76 6.89
CA ILE A 264 2.44 -18.49 6.68
C ILE A 264 2.21 -18.00 5.25
N VAL A 265 2.35 -18.88 4.25
CA VAL A 265 2.12 -18.54 2.84
C VAL A 265 0.68 -18.07 2.62
N THR A 266 -0.30 -18.83 3.10
CA THR A 266 -1.71 -18.47 2.96
C THR A 266 -2.03 -17.16 3.67
N THR A 267 -1.51 -16.98 4.88
CA THR A 267 -1.69 -15.73 5.63
C THR A 267 -1.08 -14.54 4.91
N ALA A 268 0.11 -14.69 4.32
CA ALA A 268 0.74 -13.63 3.53
C ALA A 268 -0.13 -13.19 2.34
N LEU A 269 -0.75 -14.15 1.64
CA LEU A 269 -1.67 -13.86 0.52
C LEU A 269 -2.92 -13.11 1.00
N TYR A 270 -3.53 -13.53 2.12
CA TYR A 270 -4.67 -12.82 2.70
C TYR A 270 -4.30 -11.41 3.16
N LEU A 271 -3.12 -11.22 3.74
CA LEU A 271 -2.62 -9.90 4.13
C LEU A 271 -2.30 -9.02 2.91
N THR A 272 -1.94 -9.61 1.77
CA THR A 272 -1.87 -8.87 0.49
C THR A 272 -3.25 -8.37 0.09
N GLY A 273 -4.28 -9.21 0.22
CA GLY A 273 -5.68 -8.80 0.05
C GLY A 273 -6.09 -7.66 0.99
N LEU A 274 -5.66 -7.72 2.25
CA LEU A 274 -5.90 -6.66 3.23
C LEU A 274 -5.30 -5.32 2.79
N ILE A 275 -4.04 -5.29 2.35
CA ILE A 275 -3.38 -4.09 1.83
C ILE A 275 -4.21 -3.45 0.73
N TYR A 276 -4.61 -4.24 -0.27
CA TYR A 276 -5.40 -3.75 -1.39
C TYR A 276 -6.75 -3.19 -0.95
N CYS A 277 -7.45 -3.88 -0.06
CA CYS A 277 -8.73 -3.42 0.45
C CYS A 277 -8.59 -2.11 1.25
N MET A 278 -7.55 -1.99 2.07
CA MET A 278 -7.26 -0.78 2.84
C MET A 278 -6.95 0.41 1.91
N ILE A 279 -6.08 0.21 0.92
CA ILE A 279 -5.73 1.26 -0.04
C ILE A 279 -6.97 1.70 -0.82
N LEU A 280 -7.77 0.77 -1.34
CA LEU A 280 -8.99 1.08 -2.10
C LEU A 280 -10.01 1.86 -1.25
N HIS A 281 -10.24 1.47 0.00
CA HIS A 281 -11.10 2.24 0.90
C HIS A 281 -10.52 3.63 1.20
N SER A 282 -9.21 3.72 1.43
CA SER A 282 -8.57 5.00 1.78
C SER A 282 -8.64 6.06 0.67
N ILE A 283 -8.78 5.64 -0.59
CA ILE A 283 -8.97 6.53 -1.74
C ILE A 283 -10.45 6.82 -2.02
N GLY A 284 -11.37 6.21 -1.26
CA GLY A 284 -12.81 6.50 -1.29
C GLY A 284 -13.71 5.44 -1.93
N ILE A 285 -13.20 4.25 -2.25
CA ILE A 285 -14.07 3.13 -2.69
C ILE A 285 -14.93 2.69 -1.50
N ASP A 286 -16.24 2.55 -1.71
CA ASP A 286 -17.17 2.10 -0.67
C ASP A 286 -17.22 0.57 -0.52
N ASP A 287 -17.83 0.11 0.59
CA ASP A 287 -18.00 -1.31 0.90
C ASP A 287 -18.64 -2.12 -0.26
N LYS A 288 -19.62 -1.54 -0.98
CA LYS A 288 -20.37 -2.25 -2.03
C LYS A 288 -19.49 -2.42 -3.27
N ASN A 289 -18.81 -1.37 -3.70
CA ASN A 289 -17.91 -1.40 -4.84
C ASN A 289 -16.68 -2.26 -4.54
N LEU A 290 -16.14 -2.21 -3.32
CA LEU A 290 -15.06 -3.10 -2.88
C LEU A 290 -15.50 -4.57 -2.93
N GLU A 291 -16.70 -4.89 -2.45
CA GLU A 291 -17.23 -6.26 -2.51
C GLU A 291 -17.35 -6.79 -3.95
N GLN A 292 -17.81 -5.94 -4.86
CA GLN A 292 -17.90 -6.27 -6.28
C GLN A 292 -16.52 -6.49 -6.90
N LEU A 293 -15.53 -5.68 -6.53
CA LEU A 293 -14.15 -5.86 -6.99
C LEU A 293 -13.57 -7.17 -6.48
N CYS A 294 -13.67 -7.44 -5.17
CA CYS A 294 -13.14 -8.68 -4.58
C CYS A 294 -13.77 -9.94 -5.20
N SER A 295 -15.04 -9.88 -5.60
CA SER A 295 -15.74 -10.99 -6.27
C SER A 295 -15.19 -11.32 -7.67
N ARG A 296 -14.34 -10.45 -8.24
CA ARG A 296 -13.62 -10.69 -9.51
C ARG A 296 -12.28 -11.41 -9.32
N HIS A 297 -11.88 -11.65 -8.08
CA HIS A 297 -10.64 -12.34 -7.73
C HIS A 297 -9.38 -11.66 -8.28
N PHE A 298 -9.33 -10.32 -8.22
CA PHE A 298 -8.31 -9.56 -8.95
C PHE A 298 -6.86 -9.76 -8.49
N LEU A 299 -6.61 -10.47 -7.39
CA LEU A 299 -5.25 -10.87 -6.98
C LEU A 299 -4.90 -12.31 -7.39
N TRP A 300 -5.89 -13.17 -7.67
CA TRP A 300 -5.69 -14.62 -7.75
C TRP A 300 -6.02 -15.24 -9.11
N ARG A 301 -6.78 -14.56 -9.98
CA ARG A 301 -7.15 -15.04 -11.32
C ARG A 301 -6.68 -14.09 -12.41
#